data_AF-A0A7S2C426-F1
#
_entry.id   AF-A0A7S2C426-F1
#
_cell.length_a   1.000
_cell.length_b   1.000
_cell.length_c   1.000
_cell.angle_alpha   90.00
_cell.angle_beta   90.00
_cell.angle_gamma   90.00
#
_symmetry.space_group_name_H-M   'P 1'
#
loop_
_entity.id
_entity.type
_entity.pdbx_description
1 polymer ?
#
loop_
_entity_poly.entity_id
_entity_poly.type
_entity_poly.pdbx_seq_one_letter_code
_entity_poly.pdbx_strand_id
1 'polypeptide(L)'
;GTQLSPGTPASPWSPPTAGSPTAYRLQTVQIVLKPKSSEELLDEATTNLRCVEWRHLSYELMSSSGGGPETYQLSRALAKGENIDFFMSHSWHDDADAKWKAL
;
A
#
# COMPACT_ATOMS: atom_id res chain seq x y z
N GLY A 1 -23.13 44.39 23.70
CA GLY A 1 -23.33 43.17 24.50
C GLY A 1 -23.46 42.02 23.55
N THR A 2 -22.42 41.20 23.42
CA THR A 2 -22.42 40.00 22.59
C THR A 2 -21.98 38.86 23.50
N GLN A 3 -22.93 38.01 23.90
CA GLN A 3 -22.64 36.81 24.68
C GLN A 3 -21.93 35.79 23.79
N LEU A 4 -20.76 35.31 24.23
CA LEU A 4 -20.10 34.14 23.70
C LEU A 4 -20.67 32.90 24.41
N SER A 5 -21.21 31.96 23.64
CA SER A 5 -21.70 30.67 24.17
C SER A 5 -20.54 29.77 24.62
N PRO A 6 -20.70 28.98 25.69
CA PRO A 6 -19.67 28.07 26.18
C PRO A 6 -19.54 26.83 25.28
N GLY A 7 -18.29 26.43 25.02
CA GLY A 7 -17.93 25.30 24.17
C GLY A 7 -18.45 23.96 24.67
N THR A 8 -18.82 23.10 23.73
CA THR A 8 -19.21 21.70 23.94
C THR A 8 -18.04 20.91 24.54
N PRO A 9 -18.22 20.17 25.65
CA PRO A 9 -17.17 19.28 26.15
C PRO A 9 -16.95 18.12 25.16
N ALA A 10 -15.68 17.84 24.88
CA ALA A 10 -15.27 16.68 24.08
C ALA A 10 -15.77 15.40 24.77
N SER A 11 -16.48 14.57 24.01
CA SER A 11 -16.95 13.26 24.49
C SER A 11 -15.78 12.42 24.97
N PRO A 12 -15.88 11.77 26.15
CA PRO A 12 -14.83 10.88 26.63
C PRO A 12 -14.69 9.69 25.68
N TRP A 13 -13.46 9.42 25.27
CA TRP A 13 -13.10 8.21 24.54
C TRP A 13 -13.41 6.99 25.40
N SER A 14 -14.37 6.16 24.95
CA SER A 14 -14.63 4.84 25.53
C SER A 14 -13.72 3.82 24.83
N PRO A 15 -12.93 3.01 25.56
CA PRO A 15 -12.16 1.94 24.96
C PRO A 15 -13.11 0.90 24.33
N PRO A 16 -12.71 0.25 23.21
CA PRO A 16 -13.50 -0.83 22.64
C PRO A 16 -13.62 -1.97 23.66
N THR A 17 -14.86 -2.30 24.00
CA THR A 17 -15.21 -3.39 24.92
C THR A 17 -14.62 -4.70 24.41
N ALA A 18 -13.72 -5.30 25.19
CA ALA A 18 -13.20 -6.64 24.94
C ALA A 18 -14.36 -7.63 24.95
N GLY A 19 -14.68 -8.21 23.80
CA GLY A 19 -15.67 -9.29 23.69
C GLY A 19 -16.71 -9.09 22.61
N SER A 20 -16.28 -9.01 21.35
CA SER A 20 -17.12 -9.50 20.25
C SER A 20 -16.22 -10.31 19.33
N PRO A 21 -16.46 -11.62 19.13
CA PRO A 21 -15.74 -12.37 18.11
C PRO A 21 -16.04 -11.68 16.79
N THR A 22 -15.03 -11.01 16.21
CA THR A 22 -15.15 -10.41 14.89
C THR A 22 -15.48 -11.56 13.96
N ALA A 23 -16.75 -11.66 13.57
CA ALA A 23 -17.21 -12.70 12.67
C ALA A 23 -16.48 -12.50 11.34
N TYR A 24 -15.41 -13.28 11.14
CA TYR A 24 -14.66 -13.22 9.91
C TYR A 24 -15.54 -13.82 8.83
N ARG A 25 -15.95 -12.99 7.86
CA ARG A 25 -16.67 -13.46 6.70
C ARG A 25 -15.67 -14.05 5.73
N LEU A 26 -15.55 -15.38 5.71
CA LEU A 26 -14.86 -16.06 4.62
C LEU A 26 -15.55 -15.68 3.31
N GLN A 27 -14.84 -14.93 2.46
CA GLN A 27 -15.28 -14.64 1.10
C GLN A 27 -14.50 -15.53 0.13
N THR A 28 -15.20 -16.47 -0.48
CA THR A 28 -14.66 -17.25 -1.59
C THR A 28 -14.75 -16.39 -2.85
N VAL A 29 -13.64 -15.81 -3.27
CA VAL A 29 -13.55 -15.13 -4.57
C VAL A 29 -13.30 -16.20 -5.62
N GLN A 30 -14.26 -16.41 -6.52
CA GLN A 30 -14.05 -17.25 -7.70
C GLN A 30 -13.07 -16.52 -8.62
N ILE A 31 -11.82 -16.98 -8.64
CA ILE A 31 -10.83 -16.53 -9.60
C ILE A 31 -11.22 -17.17 -10.95
N VAL A 32 -12.13 -16.52 -11.68
CA VAL A 32 -12.43 -16.87 -13.06
C VAL A 32 -11.27 -16.37 -13.92
N LEU A 33 -10.22 -17.19 -14.04
CA LEU A 33 -9.17 -16.98 -15.03
C LEU A 33 -9.80 -17.27 -16.38
N LYS A 34 -10.24 -16.22 -17.09
CA LYS A 34 -10.32 -16.34 -18.55
C LYS A 34 -8.92 -16.75 -19.01
N PRO A 35 -8.78 -17.82 -19.83
CA PRO A 35 -7.48 -18.18 -20.35
C PRO A 35 -6.98 -16.99 -21.18
N LYS A 36 -5.94 -16.34 -20.69
CA LYS A 36 -5.18 -15.31 -21.39
C LYS A 36 -3.88 -15.95 -21.87
N SER A 37 -3.40 -15.56 -23.04
CA SER A 37 -2.06 -15.95 -23.46
C SER A 37 -1.01 -15.28 -22.57
N SER A 38 0.23 -15.78 -22.63
CA SER A 38 1.37 -15.14 -21.95
C SER A 38 1.54 -13.68 -22.36
N GLU A 39 1.29 -13.37 -23.64
CA GLU A 39 1.41 -12.03 -24.20
C GLU A 39 0.31 -11.11 -23.65
N GLU A 40 -0.93 -11.57 -23.58
CA GLU A 40 -2.04 -10.80 -23.01
C GLU A 40 -1.83 -10.49 -21.52
N LEU A 41 -1.23 -11.44 -20.77
CA LEU A 41 -0.87 -11.23 -19.37
C LEU A 41 0.25 -10.20 -19.21
N LEU A 42 1.24 -10.21 -20.10
CA LEU A 42 2.33 -9.23 -20.10
C LEU A 42 1.84 -7.83 -20.47
N ASP A 43 0.96 -7.71 -21.46
CA ASP A 43 0.33 -6.45 -21.83
C ASP A 43 -0.51 -5.89 -20.67
N GLU A 44 -1.31 -6.73 -20.00
CA GLU A 44 -2.08 -6.31 -18.84
C GLU A 44 -1.18 -5.92 -17.66
N ALA A 45 -0.13 -6.70 -17.37
CA ALA A 45 0.81 -6.40 -16.29
C ALA A 45 1.55 -5.08 -16.53
N THR A 46 2.00 -4.82 -17.77
CA THR A 46 2.71 -3.60 -18.12
C THR A 46 1.83 -2.35 -18.05
N THR A 47 0.53 -2.45 -18.37
CA THR A 47 -0.40 -1.30 -18.22
C THR A 47 -0.61 -0.86 -16.77
N ASN A 48 -0.44 -1.77 -15.82
CA ASN A 48 -0.62 -1.50 -14.39
C ASN A 48 0.70 -1.32 -13.64
N LEU A 49 1.84 -1.48 -14.34
CA LEU A 49 3.14 -1.40 -13.70
C LEU A 49 3.45 0.06 -13.33
N ARG A 50 3.92 0.23 -12.09
CA ARG A 50 4.32 1.52 -11.55
C ARG A 50 5.75 1.43 -11.02
N CYS A 51 6.47 2.53 -11.10
CA CYS A 51 7.83 2.66 -10.63
C CYS A 51 7.91 3.81 -9.63
N VAL A 52 8.84 3.68 -8.67
CA VAL A 52 9.22 4.73 -7.74
C VAL A 52 10.61 5.19 -8.15
N GLU A 53 10.79 6.50 -8.32
CA GLU A 53 12.10 7.04 -8.65
C GLU A 53 13.05 6.94 -7.45
N TRP A 54 14.33 6.70 -7.71
CA TRP A 54 15.34 6.50 -6.67
C TRP A 54 15.36 7.60 -5.60
N ARG A 55 15.19 8.87 -6.02
CA ARG A 55 15.14 10.04 -5.13
C ARG A 55 13.96 10.05 -4.13
N HIS A 56 12.94 9.23 -4.37
CA HIS A 56 11.80 9.07 -3.46
C HIS A 56 11.94 7.85 -2.55
N LEU A 57 13.01 7.04 -2.70
CA LEU A 57 13.28 5.96 -1.78
C LEU A 57 13.73 6.52 -0.43
N SER A 58 13.07 6.07 0.63
CA SER A 58 13.43 6.36 2.00
C SER A 58 13.48 5.06 2.79
N TYR A 59 14.22 5.08 3.90
CA TYR A 59 14.25 3.95 4.83
C TYR A 59 12.85 3.58 5.32
N GLU A 60 12.03 4.59 5.66
CA GLU A 60 10.66 4.39 6.09
C GLU A 60 9.82 3.65 5.03
N LEU A 61 9.91 4.07 3.77
CA LEU A 61 9.23 3.42 2.65
C LEU A 61 9.67 1.96 2.49
N MET A 62 10.97 1.68 2.63
CA MET A 62 11.52 0.33 2.50
C MET A 62 11.23 -0.58 3.70
N SER A 63 11.12 0.00 4.89
CA SER A 63 10.82 -0.73 6.12
C SER A 63 9.32 -1.01 6.33
N SER A 64 8.45 -0.26 5.63
CA SER A 64 7.02 -0.55 5.62
C SER A 64 6.72 -1.84 4.85
N SER A 65 5.93 -2.72 5.44
CA SER A 65 5.34 -3.88 4.76
C SER A 65 4.00 -3.57 4.10
N GLY A 66 3.44 -2.39 4.36
CA GLY A 66 2.14 -1.95 3.86
C GLY A 66 2.27 -0.90 2.77
N GLY A 67 1.56 -1.12 1.66
CA GLY A 67 1.27 -0.07 0.68
C GLY A 67 0.03 0.73 1.09
N GLY A 68 -0.02 1.99 0.68
CA GLY A 68 -1.16 2.88 0.91
C GLY A 68 -1.20 4.06 -0.08
N PRO A 69 -2.22 4.92 0.00
CA PRO A 69 -2.37 6.06 -0.91
C PRO A 69 -1.14 6.97 -0.97
N GLU A 70 -0.45 7.18 0.16
CA GLU A 70 0.76 7.99 0.25
C GLU A 70 1.92 7.36 -0.54
N THR A 71 2.21 6.08 -0.32
CA THR A 71 3.23 5.34 -1.10
C THR A 71 2.88 5.26 -2.58
N TYR A 72 1.58 5.19 -2.91
CA TYR A 72 1.12 5.17 -4.30
C TYR A 72 1.40 6.51 -5.00
N GLN A 73 1.24 7.64 -4.31
CA GLN A 73 1.53 8.97 -4.86
C GLN A 73 3.02 9.19 -5.18
N LEU A 74 3.94 8.48 -4.49
CA LEU A 74 5.37 8.51 -4.78
C LEU A 74 5.74 7.79 -6.08
N SER A 75 4.84 6.93 -6.56
CA SER A 75 5.03 6.14 -7.78
C SER A 75 4.40 6.81 -9.00
N ARG A 76 4.90 6.49 -10.19
CA ARG A 76 4.31 6.85 -11.48
C ARG A 76 4.13 5.61 -12.36
N ALA A 77 3.25 5.70 -13.36
CA ALA A 77 3.16 4.65 -14.37
C ALA A 77 4.51 4.50 -15.10
N LEU A 78 4.87 3.26 -15.44
CA LEU A 78 6.06 3.00 -16.26
C LEU A 78 5.82 3.55 -17.67
N ALA A 79 6.77 4.34 -18.20
CA ALA A 79 6.65 4.85 -19.55
C ALA A 79 6.95 3.75 -20.59
N LYS A 80 6.33 3.84 -21.77
CA LYS A 80 6.57 2.87 -22.84
C LYS A 80 8.04 2.91 -23.27
N GLY A 81 8.71 1.77 -23.21
CA GLY A 81 10.13 1.63 -23.56
C GLY A 81 11.10 2.05 -22.45
N GLU A 82 10.59 2.38 -21.26
CA GLU A 82 11.42 2.59 -20.07
C GLU A 82 11.89 1.25 -19.50
N ASN A 83 13.15 1.22 -19.06
CA ASN A 83 13.73 0.05 -18.40
C ASN A 83 13.62 0.19 -16.88
N ILE A 84 13.35 -0.91 -16.21
CA ILE A 84 13.34 -1.00 -14.75
C ILE A 84 14.73 -1.43 -14.32
N ASP A 85 15.39 -0.61 -13.50
CA ASP A 85 16.73 -0.94 -13.00
C ASP A 85 16.69 -2.08 -11.97
N PHE A 86 15.71 -2.05 -11.06
CA PHE A 86 15.61 -3.01 -9.96
C PHE A 86 14.15 -3.36 -9.64
N PHE A 87 13.91 -4.64 -9.32
CA PHE A 87 12.69 -5.10 -8.67
C PHE A 87 12.95 -5.34 -7.19
N MET A 88 12.14 -4.71 -6.34
CA MET A 88 12.19 -4.90 -4.90
C MET A 88 10.86 -5.51 -4.43
N SER A 89 10.92 -6.71 -3.86
CA SER A 89 9.79 -7.31 -3.15
C SER A 89 9.75 -6.83 -1.70
N HIS A 90 8.55 -6.67 -1.15
CA HIS A 90 8.33 -6.56 0.30
C HIS A 90 7.81 -7.91 0.80
N SER A 91 8.69 -8.90 0.90
CA SER A 91 8.34 -10.18 1.51
C SER A 91 8.21 -9.99 3.03
N TRP A 92 7.24 -10.66 3.67
CA TRP A 92 7.03 -10.55 5.12
C TRP A 92 8.22 -10.99 5.98
N HIS A 93 9.23 -11.64 5.38
CA HIS A 93 10.44 -12.11 6.06
C HIS A 93 11.67 -11.27 5.73
N ASP A 94 11.52 -10.17 4.99
CA ASP A 94 12.65 -9.36 4.57
C ASP A 94 13.18 -8.46 5.69
N ASP A 95 14.50 -8.45 5.87
CA ASP A 95 15.21 -7.49 6.73
C ASP A 95 15.39 -6.16 5.98
N ALA A 96 14.59 -5.17 6.35
CA ALA A 96 14.62 -3.85 5.75
C ALA A 96 15.95 -3.11 5.98
N ASP A 97 16.58 -3.31 7.14
CA ASP A 97 17.88 -2.71 7.46
C ASP A 97 18.98 -3.29 6.56
N ALA A 98 18.97 -4.60 6.34
CA ALA A 98 19.91 -5.25 5.44
C ALA A 98 19.76 -4.74 4.00
N LYS A 99 18.52 -4.54 3.52
CA LYS A 99 18.27 -3.98 2.19
C LYS A 99 18.72 -2.54 2.06
N TRP A 100 18.39 -1.69 3.03
CA TRP A 100 18.76 -0.28 3.01
C TRP A 100 20.27 -0.09 2.99
N LYS A 101 21.01 -0.91 3.76
CA LYS A 101 22.48 -0.90 3.77
C LYS A 101 23.12 -1.37 2.46
N ALA A 102 22.38 -2.08 1.61
CA ALA A 102 22.87 -2.61 0.35
C ALA A 102 22.61 -1.68 -0.86
N LEU A 103 21.84 -0.61 -0.68
CA LEU A 103 21.64 0.46 -1.68
C LEU A 103 22.82 1.44 -1.69
#